data_AF-A0A453EF05-F1
#
_entry.id   AF-A0A453EF05-F1
#
_cell.length_a   1.000
_cell.length_b   1.000
_cell.length_c   1.000
_cell.angle_alpha   90.00
_cell.angle_beta   90.00
_cell.angle_gamma   90.00
#
_symmetry.space_group_name_H-M   'P 1'
#
loop_
_entity.id
_entity.type
_entity.pdbx_description
1 polymer ?
#
loop_
_entity_poly.entity_id
_entity_poly.type
_entity_poly.pdbx_seq_one_letter_code
_entity_poly.pdbx_strand_id
1 'polypeptide(L)' 'MARRSGMLLLLAAAALLALGAGAAVPPSCERIECPAYDVVDSANGFEIRRYKDAMWVSTAPIEDISLVDATRSGFLQ' A
#
# COMPACT_ATOMS: atom_id res chain seq x y z
N MET A 1 -11.09 36.62 26.09
CA MET A 1 -10.60 36.48 24.70
C MET A 1 -9.50 35.42 24.56
N ALA A 2 -8.50 35.34 25.44
CA ALA A 2 -7.43 34.32 25.39
C ALA A 2 -7.89 32.84 25.36
N ARG A 3 -8.99 32.50 26.03
CA ARG A 3 -9.53 31.12 26.09
C ARG A 3 -10.09 30.62 24.74
N ARG A 4 -10.63 31.51 23.90
CA ARG A 4 -11.14 31.14 22.57
C ARG A 4 -10.00 30.95 21.56
N SER A 5 -8.97 31.80 21.65
CA SER A 5 -7.77 31.68 20.81
C SER A 5 -6.98 30.40 21.10
N GLY A 6 -6.86 29.99 22.37
CA GLY A 6 -6.20 28.73 22.73
C GLY A 6 -6.93 27.49 22.20
N MET A 7 -8.26 27.48 22.22
CA MET A 7 -9.06 26.37 21.68
C MET A 7 -8.91 26.24 20.17
N LEU A 8 -8.89 27.36 19.44
CA LEU A 8 -8.70 27.39 17.99
C LEU A 8 -7.31 26.88 17.58
N LEU A 9 -6.26 27.23 18.34
CA LEU A 9 -4.90 26.74 18.11
C LEU A 9 -4.78 25.23 18.37
N LEU A 10 -5.42 24.72 19.41
CA LEU A 10 -5.45 23.29 19.73
C LEU A 10 -6.20 22.47 18.66
N LEU A 11 -7.34 22.98 18.17
CA LEU A 11 -8.10 22.35 17.10
C LEU A 11 -7.35 22.35 15.76
N ALA A 12 -6.63 23.43 15.44
CA ALA A 12 -5.80 23.50 14.25
C ALA A 12 -4.61 22.52 14.32
N ALA A 13 -3.96 22.42 15.48
CA ALA A 13 -2.88 21.44 15.69
C ALA A 13 -3.38 19.98 15.59
N ALA A 14 -4.56 19.68 16.14
CA ALA A 14 -5.17 18.36 16.01
C ALA A 14 -5.55 18.02 14.56
N ALA A 15 -6.04 19.01 13.80
CA ALA A 15 -6.31 18.84 12.37
C ALA A 15 -5.02 18.58 11.58
N LEU A 16 -3.95 19.34 11.83
CA LEU A 16 -2.64 19.15 11.20
C LEU A 16 -2.04 17.75 11.49
N LEU A 17 -2.25 17.22 12.70
CA LEU A 17 -1.85 15.85 13.08
C LEU A 17 -2.71 14.77 12.41
N ALA A 18 -3.98 15.07 12.11
CA ALA A 18 -4.91 14.15 11.47
C ALA A 18 -4.76 14.09 9.93
N LEU A 19 -4.01 15.02 9.31
CA LEU A 19 -3.62 14.96 7.89
C LEU A 19 -2.48 13.94 7.63
N GLY A 20 -2.14 13.11 8.60
CA GLY A 20 -1.10 12.10 8.51
C GLY A 20 -1.40 11.02 7.46
N ALA A 21 -0.74 11.18 6.30
CA ALA A 21 -0.40 10.17 5.30
C ALA A 21 -1.52 9.17 4.95
N GLY A 22 -2.32 9.50 3.93
CA GLY A 22 -2.89 8.43 3.11
C GLY A 22 -1.74 7.53 2.65
N ALA A 23 -1.82 6.23 2.95
CA ALA A 23 -0.76 5.29 2.61
C ALA A 23 -0.44 5.45 1.12
N ALA A 24 0.78 5.88 0.80
CA ALA A 24 1.19 6.05 -0.58
C ALA A 24 1.14 4.68 -1.26
N VAL A 25 0.24 4.53 -2.23
CA VAL A 25 0.18 3.31 -3.03
C VAL A 25 1.21 3.40 -4.16
N PRO A 26 1.71 2.27 -4.67
CA PRO A 26 2.52 2.27 -5.88
C PRO A 26 1.83 3.06 -7.00
N PRO A 27 2.55 3.86 -7.81
CA PRO A 27 1.94 4.71 -8.84
C PRO A 27 1.01 3.97 -9.82
N SER A 28 1.23 2.67 -10.05
CA SER A 28 0.32 1.84 -10.84
C SER A 28 -1.06 1.72 -10.16
N CYS A 29 -1.08 1.48 -8.86
CA CYS A 29 -2.28 1.28 -8.05
C CYS A 29 -3.09 2.56 -7.83
N GLU A 30 -2.59 3.73 -8.27
CA GLU A 30 -3.39 4.95 -8.34
C GLU A 30 -4.47 4.90 -9.44
N ARG A 31 -4.27 4.04 -10.45
CA ARG A 31 -5.15 3.97 -11.63
C ARG A 31 -5.76 2.59 -11.89
N ILE A 32 -5.13 1.52 -11.41
CA ILE A 32 -5.64 0.15 -11.57
C ILE A 32 -5.91 -0.49 -10.21
N GLU A 33 -6.85 -1.43 -10.18
CA GLU A 33 -7.13 -2.22 -8.98
C GLU A 33 -5.89 -3.03 -8.58
N CYS A 34 -5.56 -2.99 -7.29
CA CYS A 34 -4.45 -3.72 -6.70
C CYS A 34 -4.93 -4.48 -5.46
N PRO A 35 -4.26 -5.59 -5.09
CA PRO A 35 -4.59 -6.30 -3.86
C PRO A 35 -4.46 -5.37 -2.64
N ALA A 36 -5.44 -5.42 -1.75
CA ALA A 36 -5.45 -4.59 -0.55
C ALA A 36 -4.41 -5.08 0.46
N TYR A 37 -3.68 -4.14 1.07
CA TYR A 37 -2.72 -4.40 2.14
C TYR A 37 -2.67 -3.23 3.10
N ASP A 38 -2.21 -3.50 4.33
CA ASP A 38 -1.85 -2.48 5.30
C ASP A 38 -0.30 -2.39 5.38
N VAL A 39 0.25 -1.17 5.42
CA VAL A 39 1.69 -0.96 5.67
C VAL A 39 1.92 -1.03 7.17
N VAL A 40 2.66 -2.04 7.61
CA VAL A 40 2.97 -2.29 9.03
C VAL A 40 4.16 -1.45 9.48
N ASP A 41 5.17 -1.31 8.62
CA ASP A 41 6.38 -0.53 8.88
C ASP A 41 7.05 -0.13 7.55
N SER A 42 7.91 0.89 7.58
CA SER A 42 8.71 1.34 6.44
C SER A 42 10.05 1.86 6.92
N ALA A 43 11.12 1.15 6.56
CA ALA A 43 12.48 1.48 6.99
C ALA A 43 13.48 1.04 5.93
N ASN A 44 14.63 1.72 5.86
CA ASN A 44 15.78 1.31 5.03
C ASN A 44 15.46 1.03 3.55
N GLY A 45 14.48 1.74 2.97
CA GLY A 45 14.11 1.58 1.56
C GLY A 45 13.21 0.38 1.25
N PHE A 46 12.62 -0.27 2.25
CA PHE A 46 11.60 -1.29 2.06
C PHE A 46 10.38 -1.04 2.96
N GLU A 47 9.28 -1.72 2.64
CA GLU A 47 8.04 -1.70 3.40
C GLU A 47 7.68 -3.10 3.87
N ILE A 48 7.12 -3.20 5.07
CA ILE A 48 6.48 -4.42 5.57
C ILE A 48 4.99 -4.31 5.25
N ARG A 49 4.50 -5.16 4.35
CA ARG A 49 3.10 -5.17 3.92
C ARG A 49 2.36 -6.39 4.44
N ARG A 50 1.21 -6.18 5.08
CA ARG A 50 0.27 -7.23 5.45
C ARG A 50 -0.86 -7.26 4.43
N TYR A 51 -0.85 -8.24 3.53
CA TYR A 51 -1.93 -8.44 2.57
C TYR A 51 -3.19 -8.97 3.26
N LYS A 52 -4.34 -8.47 2.82
CA LYS A 52 -5.65 -8.98 3.21
C LYS A 52 -5.98 -10.22 2.40
N ASP A 53 -6.96 -10.99 2.87
CA ASP A 53 -7.46 -12.15 2.13
C ASP A 53 -7.95 -11.73 0.75
N ALA A 54 -7.48 -12.43 -0.28
CA ALA A 54 -7.81 -12.19 -1.67
C ALA A 54 -7.80 -13.50 -2.44
N MET A 55 -8.64 -13.58 -3.47
CA MET A 55 -8.62 -14.70 -4.41
C MET A 55 -7.58 -14.43 -5.50
N TRP A 56 -6.81 -15.46 -5.85
CA TRP A 56 -5.81 -15.41 -6.91
C TRP A 56 -6.10 -16.49 -7.95
N VAL A 57 -5.96 -16.13 -9.22
CA VAL A 57 -5.94 -17.11 -10.32
C VAL A 57 -4.49 -17.52 -10.54
N SER A 58 -4.23 -18.81 -10.45
CA SER A 58 -2.90 -19.41 -10.58
C SER A 58 -2.94 -20.57 -11.56
N THR A 59 -1.81 -20.84 -12.22
CA THR A 59 -1.61 -22.06 -13.01
C THR A 59 -0.78 -23.09 -12.25
N ALA A 60 -0.71 -24.31 -12.76
CA ALA A 60 0.18 -25.35 -12.26
C ALA A 60 1.66 -24.91 -12.36
N PRO A 61 2.56 -25.48 -11.54
CA PRO A 61 3.98 -25.18 -11.64
C PRO A 61 4.53 -25.41 -13.05
N ILE A 62 5.38 -24.50 -13.50
CA ILE A 62 6.11 -24.60 -14.77
C ILE A 62 7.57 -24.85 -14.42
N GLU A 63 8.05 -26.06 -14.69
CA GLU A 63 9.43 -26.46 -14.45
C GLU A 63 10.34 -25.85 -15.52
N ASP A 64 11.08 -24.81 -15.16
CA ASP A 64 12.08 -24.15 -16.01
C ASP A 64 13.21 -23.61 -15.12
N ILE A 65 14.40 -23.44 -15.71
CA ILE A 65 15.52 -22.75 -15.08
C ILE A 65 15.37 -21.21 -15.15
N SER A 66 14.54 -20.73 -16.09
CA SER A 66 14.34 -19.31 -16.39
C SER A 66 13.04 -18.80 -15.79
N LEU A 67 13.14 -17.95 -14.77
CA LEU A 67 11.98 -17.25 -14.19
C LEU A 67 11.24 -16.42 -15.25
N VAL A 68 11.98 -15.82 -16.20
CA VAL A 68 11.39 -14.95 -17.23
C VAL A 68 10.55 -15.76 -18.21
N ASP A 69 11.07 -16.90 -18.68
CA ASP A 69 10.36 -17.73 -19.67
C ASP A 69 9.17 -18.44 -19.03
N ALA A 70 9.33 -18.98 -17.81
CA ALA A 70 8.22 -19.57 -17.06
C ALA A 70 7.09 -18.56 -16.80
N THR A 71 7.41 -17.32 -16.37
CA THR A 71 6.40 -16.29 -16.09
C THR A 71 5.67 -15.86 -17.37
N ARG A 72 6.39 -15.70 -18.49
CA ARG A 72 5.77 -15.38 -19.78
C ARG A 72 4.83 -16.47 -20.25
N SER A 73 5.25 -17.74 -20.14
CA SER A 73 4.40 -18.86 -20.51
C SER A 73 3.18 -18.97 -19.61
N GLY A 74 3.32 -18.77 -18.29
CA GLY A 74 2.21 -18.85 -17.34
C GLY A 74 1.19 -17.73 -17.48
N PHE A 75 1.62 -16.53 -17.86
CA PHE A 75 0.72 -15.39 -18.06
C PHE A 75 -0.25 -15.57 -19.26
N LEU A 76 0.10 -16.41 -20.23
CA LEU A 76 -0.68 -16.63 -21.44
C LEU A 76 -1.65 -17.83 -21.38
N GLN A 77 -1.72 -18.52 -20.24
CA GLN A 77 -2.59 -19.69 -20.03
C GLN A 77 -4.03 -19.32 -19.67
#